data_AF-A0A9D7YCC4-F1
#
_entry.id   AF-A0A9D7YCC4-F1
#
_cell.length_a   1.000
_cell.length_b   1.000
_cell.length_c   1.000
_cell.angle_alpha   90.00
_cell.angle_beta   90.00
_cell.angle_gamma   90.00
#
_symmetry.space_group_name_H-M   'P 1'
#
loop_
_entity.id
_entity.type
_entity.pdbx_description
1 polymer ?
#
loop_
_entity_poly.entity_id
_entity_poly.type
_entity_poly.pdbx_seq_one_letter_code
_entity_poly.pdbx_strand_id
1 'polypeptide(L)'
;MGNSATQAPTGTTVGQTANYANSTAPVSATLSNTAAGYTTLGGQFQFAAVAGAETDYALFAYQVPTGNTLIVRGVWIDTVNTGAAVATSPTMLQWAIAAGSSAVSLATTDGAATKSPARVGLGFQTFPIAAAIGAQATRVGVNLDSPLAVNSGEFLHIMLRMPLGTATASQVIRGICGINAYFE
;
A
#
# COMPACT_ATOMS: atom_id res chain seq x y z
N MET A 1 -12.76 -6.91 22.64
CA MET A 1 -11.95 -5.98 21.82
C MET A 1 -10.74 -6.76 21.38
N GLY A 2 -10.65 -7.09 20.08
CA GLY A 2 -9.65 -8.03 19.58
C GLY A 2 -8.26 -7.42 19.45
N ASN A 3 -7.30 -8.28 19.09
CA ASN A 3 -5.88 -7.93 19.06
C ASN A 3 -5.63 -6.77 18.10
N SER A 4 -4.73 -5.85 18.49
CA SER A 4 -4.18 -4.85 17.58
C SER A 4 -3.66 -5.53 16.31
N ALA A 5 -3.83 -4.89 15.14
CA ALA A 5 -3.36 -5.45 13.87
C ALA A 5 -1.82 -5.56 13.77
N THR A 6 -1.08 -5.15 14.82
CA THR A 6 0.36 -5.41 14.97
C THR A 6 0.67 -6.85 15.36
N GLN A 7 -0.29 -7.58 15.91
CA GLN A 7 -0.19 -9.00 16.24
C GLN A 7 -0.98 -9.82 15.23
N ALA A 8 -0.45 -10.99 14.88
CA ALA A 8 -1.19 -11.95 14.10
C ALA A 8 -2.49 -12.33 14.83
N PRO A 9 -3.63 -12.43 14.13
CA PRO A 9 -4.87 -12.86 14.74
C PRO A 9 -4.77 -14.31 15.23
N THR A 10 -5.55 -14.64 16.26
CA THR A 10 -5.55 -15.95 16.89
C THR A 10 -5.83 -17.06 15.87
N GLY A 11 -5.10 -18.18 15.96
CA GLY A 11 -5.31 -19.34 15.07
C GLY A 11 -4.63 -19.22 13.69
N THR A 12 -3.81 -18.20 13.46
CA THR A 12 -3.01 -18.05 12.25
C THR A 12 -1.53 -18.33 12.50
N THR A 13 -0.79 -18.68 11.43
CA THR A 13 0.65 -18.88 11.52
C THR A 13 1.32 -17.60 12.04
N VAL A 14 2.09 -17.72 13.12
CA VAL A 14 2.74 -16.59 13.81
C VAL A 14 3.76 -15.94 12.87
N GLY A 15 3.50 -14.68 12.51
CA GLY A 15 4.38 -13.84 11.69
C GLY A 15 4.08 -12.36 11.94
N GLN A 16 4.98 -11.49 11.48
CA GLN A 16 4.74 -10.04 11.50
C GLN A 16 3.67 -9.67 10.47
N THR A 17 2.73 -8.82 10.86
CA THR A 17 1.66 -8.33 9.96
C THR A 17 2.14 -7.25 9.00
N ALA A 18 3.17 -6.50 9.40
CA ALA A 18 3.82 -5.48 8.58
C ALA A 18 5.09 -6.01 7.91
N ASN A 19 5.39 -5.53 6.70
CA ASN A 19 6.67 -5.72 6.02
C ASN A 19 7.78 -4.92 6.73
N TYR A 20 8.25 -5.40 7.87
CA TYR A 20 9.26 -4.71 8.66
C TYR A 20 10.31 -5.70 9.19
N ALA A 21 10.94 -6.44 8.27
CA ALA A 21 12.02 -7.36 8.61
C ALA A 21 13.17 -6.61 9.30
N ASN A 22 13.58 -7.11 10.47
CA ASN A 22 14.66 -6.49 11.23
C ASN A 22 15.97 -6.46 10.42
N SER A 23 16.70 -5.34 10.51
CA SER A 23 18.02 -5.15 9.90
C SER A 23 18.09 -5.37 8.38
N THR A 24 16.96 -5.31 7.66
CA THR A 24 16.91 -5.53 6.21
C THR A 24 16.01 -4.50 5.53
N ALA A 25 16.43 -4.00 4.36
CA ALA A 25 15.57 -3.16 3.52
C ALA A 25 14.49 -4.02 2.82
N PRO A 26 13.30 -3.48 2.53
CA PRO A 26 12.29 -4.22 1.78
C PRO A 26 12.84 -4.59 0.40
N VAL A 27 12.55 -5.78 -0.12
CA VAL A 27 12.84 -6.10 -1.53
C VAL A 27 12.05 -5.13 -2.42
N SER A 28 12.65 -4.63 -3.50
CA SER A 28 11.94 -3.72 -4.42
C SER A 28 10.73 -4.41 -5.03
N ALA A 29 9.57 -3.78 -4.91
CA ALA A 29 8.33 -4.29 -5.50
C ALA A 29 8.36 -4.16 -7.02
N THR A 30 7.87 -5.20 -7.69
CA THR A 30 7.43 -5.11 -9.09
C THR A 30 5.99 -4.61 -9.08
N LEU A 31 5.77 -3.38 -9.54
CA LEU A 31 4.45 -2.76 -9.53
C LEU A 31 3.51 -3.46 -10.52
N SER A 32 2.33 -3.90 -10.03
CA SER A 32 1.32 -4.62 -10.81
C SER A 32 -0.09 -4.27 -10.34
N ASN A 33 -1.06 -4.32 -11.24
CA ASN A 33 -2.48 -4.19 -10.92
C ASN A 33 -3.16 -5.54 -10.60
N THR A 34 -2.55 -6.65 -10.99
CA THR A 34 -3.08 -8.01 -10.82
C THR A 34 -2.31 -8.84 -9.79
N ALA A 35 -1.18 -8.33 -9.28
CA ALA A 35 -0.38 -8.98 -8.25
C ALA A 35 0.06 -7.97 -7.19
N ALA A 36 0.21 -8.43 -5.96
CA ALA A 36 0.67 -7.60 -4.85
C ALA A 36 2.18 -7.35 -4.94
N GLY A 37 2.61 -6.11 -4.70
CA GLY A 37 4.02 -5.82 -4.43
C GLY A 37 4.48 -6.46 -3.12
N TYR A 38 3.62 -6.39 -2.10
CA TYR A 38 3.80 -7.05 -0.81
C TYR A 38 2.46 -7.63 -0.30
N THR A 39 2.50 -8.81 0.29
CA THR A 39 1.31 -9.52 0.82
C THR A 39 1.03 -9.25 2.30
N THR A 40 1.64 -8.21 2.85
CA THR A 40 1.51 -7.78 4.25
C THR A 40 0.52 -6.62 4.37
N LEU A 41 0.07 -6.31 5.59
CA LEU A 41 -0.92 -5.25 5.85
C LEU A 41 -0.41 -3.84 5.50
N GLY A 42 0.90 -3.65 5.63
CA GLY A 42 1.61 -2.39 5.41
C GLY A 42 3.07 -2.60 5.73
N GLY A 43 3.78 -1.56 6.16
CA GLY A 43 5.19 -1.60 6.53
C GLY A 43 6.07 -0.90 5.51
N GLN A 44 7.34 -1.30 5.46
CA GLN A 44 8.31 -0.71 4.55
C GLN A 44 8.01 -1.12 3.11
N PHE A 45 8.24 -0.21 2.17
CA PHE A 45 8.23 -0.51 0.75
C PHE A 45 9.37 0.20 0.04
N GLN A 46 9.79 -0.34 -1.10
CA GLN A 46 10.53 0.42 -2.08
C GLN A 46 10.25 -0.06 -3.51
N PHE A 47 10.42 0.81 -4.50
CA PHE A 47 10.35 0.47 -5.92
C PHE A 47 11.13 1.50 -6.74
N ALA A 48 11.57 1.12 -7.93
CA ALA A 48 12.16 2.06 -8.88
C ALA A 48 11.06 2.92 -9.52
N ALA A 49 11.34 4.20 -9.78
CA ALA A 49 10.39 5.08 -10.45
C ALA A 49 10.00 4.52 -11.83
N VAL A 50 8.69 4.46 -12.09
CA VAL A 50 8.12 3.93 -13.34
C VAL A 50 7.65 5.07 -14.25
N ALA A 51 7.29 4.74 -15.49
CA ALA A 51 6.70 5.72 -16.39
C ALA A 51 5.30 6.11 -15.90
N GLY A 52 4.94 7.38 -16.09
CA GLY A 52 3.60 7.87 -15.80
C GLY A 52 2.51 7.02 -16.48
N ALA A 53 1.53 6.55 -15.72
CA ALA A 53 0.39 5.77 -16.20
C ALA A 53 -0.82 5.92 -15.27
N GLU A 54 -2.02 5.74 -15.84
CA GLU A 54 -3.28 5.74 -15.08
C GLU A 54 -3.60 4.40 -14.40
N THR A 55 -2.70 3.43 -14.53
CA THR A 55 -2.85 2.12 -13.91
C THR A 55 -2.59 2.20 -12.41
N ASP A 56 -3.56 1.75 -11.61
CA ASP A 56 -3.37 1.54 -10.17
C ASP A 56 -2.57 0.27 -9.90
N TYR A 57 -1.61 0.35 -8.99
CA TYR A 57 -0.79 -0.75 -8.52
C TYR A 57 -1.23 -1.20 -7.13
N ALA A 58 -1.34 -2.51 -6.93
CA ALA A 58 -1.57 -3.12 -5.62
C ALA A 58 -0.25 -3.18 -4.84
N LEU A 59 0.19 -2.06 -4.28
CA LEU A 59 1.47 -2.00 -3.57
C LEU A 59 1.48 -2.95 -2.37
N PHE A 60 0.43 -2.89 -1.55
CA PHE A 60 0.15 -3.89 -0.53
C PHE A 60 -1.21 -4.54 -0.83
N ALA A 61 -1.30 -5.85 -0.62
CA ALA A 61 -2.56 -6.58 -0.62
C ALA A 61 -2.53 -7.65 0.47
N TYR A 62 -3.22 -7.39 1.56
CA TYR A 62 -3.30 -8.29 2.71
C TYR A 62 -4.61 -9.06 2.66
N GLN A 63 -4.54 -10.39 2.61
CA GLN A 63 -5.71 -11.23 2.77
C GLN A 63 -6.02 -11.38 4.26
N VAL A 64 -7.22 -10.98 4.67
CA VAL A 64 -7.68 -11.18 6.03
C VAL A 64 -7.82 -12.69 6.28
N PRO A 65 -7.17 -13.23 7.32
CA PRO A 65 -7.25 -14.65 7.62
C PRO A 65 -8.68 -15.11 7.87
N THR A 66 -8.98 -16.34 7.49
CA THR A 66 -10.32 -16.92 7.64
C THR A 66 -10.79 -16.86 9.10
N GLY A 67 -12.05 -16.50 9.31
CA GLY A 67 -12.65 -16.39 10.65
C GLY A 67 -12.32 -15.11 11.41
N ASN A 68 -11.63 -14.15 10.78
CA ASN A 68 -11.37 -12.83 11.36
C ASN A 68 -11.98 -11.74 10.48
N THR A 69 -12.30 -10.61 11.10
CA THR A 69 -12.64 -9.36 10.41
C THR A 69 -11.61 -8.31 10.78
N LEU A 70 -11.04 -7.63 9.79
CA LEU A 70 -10.12 -6.52 10.02
C LEU A 70 -10.90 -5.20 10.01
N ILE A 71 -10.78 -4.42 11.09
CA ILE A 71 -11.39 -3.10 11.21
C ILE A 71 -10.31 -2.03 11.09
N VAL A 72 -10.35 -1.25 10.01
CA VAL A 72 -9.38 -0.19 9.71
C VAL A 72 -9.93 1.17 10.10
N ARG A 73 -9.20 1.89 10.95
CA ARG A 73 -9.54 3.22 11.48
C ARG A 73 -8.70 4.36 10.90
N GLY A 74 -7.62 4.04 10.21
CA GLY A 74 -6.79 5.06 9.58
C GLY A 74 -5.56 4.48 8.89
N VAL A 75 -4.93 5.33 8.10
CA VAL A 75 -3.74 5.02 7.31
C VAL A 75 -2.82 6.23 7.25
N TRP A 76 -1.53 6.01 7.29
CA TRP A 76 -0.53 7.04 7.02
C TRP A 76 0.61 6.50 6.15
N ILE A 77 1.20 7.38 5.34
CA ILE A 77 2.22 7.02 4.36
C ILE A 77 3.30 8.09 4.32
N ASP A 78 4.55 7.68 4.54
CA ASP A 78 5.74 8.48 4.24
C ASP A 78 6.42 7.95 3.00
N THR A 79 6.94 8.86 2.17
CA THR A 79 7.79 8.53 1.03
C THR A 79 9.02 9.42 0.99
N VAL A 80 10.13 8.82 0.59
CA VAL A 80 11.44 9.44 0.45
C VAL A 80 12.04 8.99 -0.88
N ASN A 81 12.63 9.94 -1.62
CA ASN A 81 13.48 9.62 -2.75
C ASN A 81 14.85 9.17 -2.22
N THR A 82 15.22 7.91 -2.40
CA THR A 82 16.48 7.35 -1.86
C THR A 82 17.48 6.97 -2.95
N GLY A 83 17.03 6.86 -4.20
CA GLY A 83 17.89 6.75 -5.36
C GLY A 83 18.19 8.12 -5.99
N ALA A 84 18.65 8.11 -7.23
CA ALA A 84 19.02 9.30 -8.00
C ALA A 84 17.99 10.44 -7.90
N ALA A 85 18.49 11.68 -8.00
CA ALA A 85 17.62 12.85 -8.00
C ALA A 85 16.62 12.81 -9.16
N VAL A 86 15.43 13.38 -8.96
CA VAL A 86 14.39 13.45 -9.98
C VAL A 86 14.89 14.28 -11.17
N ALA A 87 14.99 13.68 -12.35
CA ALA A 87 15.66 14.30 -13.50
C ALA A 87 14.75 15.17 -14.36
N THR A 88 13.91 14.56 -15.20
CA THR A 88 13.22 15.26 -16.31
C THR A 88 11.80 15.69 -16.00
N SER A 89 11.04 14.85 -15.28
CA SER A 89 9.64 15.10 -14.92
C SER A 89 9.44 14.85 -13.43
N PRO A 90 8.55 15.60 -12.75
CA PRO A 90 8.19 15.30 -11.37
C PRO A 90 7.69 13.86 -11.23
N THR A 91 7.98 13.23 -10.09
CA THR A 91 7.38 11.95 -9.71
C THR A 91 6.19 12.20 -8.80
N MET A 92 4.99 11.92 -9.30
CA MET A 92 3.76 12.03 -8.54
C MET A 92 3.28 10.66 -8.08
N LEU A 93 2.92 10.54 -6.81
CA LEU A 93 2.40 9.33 -6.20
C LEU A 93 0.98 9.64 -5.71
N GLN A 94 -0.01 8.98 -6.29
CA GLN A 94 -1.40 9.06 -5.87
C GLN A 94 -1.74 7.82 -5.06
N TRP A 95 -2.36 8.03 -3.90
CA TRP A 95 -2.63 7.00 -2.92
C TRP A 95 -4.13 6.78 -2.75
N ALA A 96 -4.51 5.50 -2.65
CA ALA A 96 -5.84 5.07 -2.23
C ALA A 96 -5.74 3.83 -1.34
N ILE A 97 -6.76 3.59 -0.53
CA ILE A 97 -6.98 2.34 0.19
C ILE A 97 -8.19 1.65 -0.41
N ALA A 98 -8.19 0.31 -0.47
CA ALA A 98 -9.38 -0.42 -0.86
C ALA A 98 -9.65 -1.61 0.05
N ALA A 99 -10.92 -1.91 0.27
CA ALA A 99 -11.40 -2.93 1.19
C ALA A 99 -12.37 -3.88 0.48
N GLY A 100 -12.35 -5.14 0.91
CA GLY A 100 -13.40 -6.11 0.61
C GLY A 100 -13.31 -6.80 -0.75
N SER A 101 -12.20 -6.66 -1.48
CA SER A 101 -12.00 -7.41 -2.73
C SER A 101 -11.91 -8.91 -2.43
N SER A 102 -12.48 -9.76 -3.29
CA SER A 102 -12.36 -11.22 -3.16
C SER A 102 -11.06 -11.79 -3.75
N ALA A 103 -10.25 -10.96 -4.40
CA ALA A 103 -8.96 -11.37 -4.97
C ALA A 103 -7.92 -10.25 -4.90
N VAL A 104 -6.64 -10.64 -5.02
CA VAL A 104 -5.49 -9.73 -5.03
C VAL A 104 -5.52 -8.71 -6.18
N SER A 105 -6.23 -9.02 -7.26
CA SER A 105 -6.33 -8.16 -8.44
C SER A 105 -7.23 -6.96 -8.18
N LEU A 106 -6.76 -5.76 -8.53
CA LEU A 106 -7.54 -4.53 -8.49
C LEU A 106 -8.57 -4.45 -9.63
N ALA A 107 -8.46 -5.32 -10.63
CA ALA A 107 -9.38 -5.43 -11.76
C ALA A 107 -10.55 -6.39 -11.50
N THR A 108 -10.67 -6.96 -10.29
CA THR A 108 -11.79 -7.84 -9.92
C THR A 108 -13.12 -7.09 -10.08
N THR A 109 -14.03 -7.67 -10.86
CA THR A 109 -15.39 -7.17 -11.04
C THR A 109 -16.37 -7.90 -10.13
N ASP A 110 -17.43 -7.22 -9.73
CA ASP A 110 -18.51 -7.85 -8.97
C ASP A 110 -19.21 -8.95 -9.78
N GLY A 111 -19.55 -10.04 -9.10
CA GLY A 111 -20.19 -11.21 -9.68
C GLY A 111 -20.79 -12.09 -8.58
N ALA A 112 -21.37 -13.23 -8.95
CA ALA A 112 -22.06 -14.10 -8.00
C ALA A 112 -21.16 -14.62 -6.86
N ALA A 113 -19.85 -14.72 -7.10
CA ALA A 113 -18.84 -15.20 -6.14
C ALA A 113 -17.64 -14.25 -6.01
N THR A 114 -17.66 -13.10 -6.67
CA THR A 114 -16.56 -12.14 -6.70
C THR A 114 -17.02 -10.77 -6.24
N LYS A 115 -16.14 -10.07 -5.53
CA LYS A 115 -16.39 -8.72 -5.02
C LYS A 115 -15.27 -7.81 -5.45
N SER A 116 -15.62 -6.68 -6.03
CA SER A 116 -14.68 -5.65 -6.45
C SER A 116 -14.10 -4.89 -5.25
N PRO A 117 -12.88 -4.32 -5.38
CA PRO A 117 -12.29 -3.50 -4.32
C PRO A 117 -13.09 -2.20 -4.12
N ALA A 118 -13.62 -1.96 -2.92
CA ALA A 118 -14.25 -0.69 -2.56
C ALA A 118 -13.17 0.33 -2.15
N ARG A 119 -13.05 1.44 -2.88
CA ARG A 119 -11.89 2.34 -2.85
C ARG A 119 -12.18 3.67 -2.13
N VAL A 120 -11.20 4.16 -1.38
CA VAL A 120 -11.18 5.49 -0.75
C VAL A 120 -9.87 6.19 -1.11
N GLY A 121 -9.95 7.39 -1.68
CA GLY A 121 -8.77 8.19 -2.01
C GLY A 121 -8.10 8.74 -0.75
N LEU A 122 -6.76 8.74 -0.71
CA LEU A 122 -5.98 9.20 0.44
C LEU A 122 -5.23 10.51 0.16
N GLY A 123 -4.85 10.76 -1.10
CA GLY A 123 -4.20 12.00 -1.52
C GLY A 123 -2.99 11.77 -2.41
N PHE A 124 -2.15 12.80 -2.53
CA PHE A 124 -0.97 12.81 -3.40
C PHE A 124 0.30 13.13 -2.63
N GLN A 125 1.41 12.59 -3.11
CA GLN A 125 2.78 13.00 -2.78
C GLN A 125 3.50 13.35 -4.08
N THR A 126 4.37 14.34 -4.06
CA THR A 126 5.06 14.79 -5.27
C THR A 126 6.52 15.09 -4.96
N PHE A 127 7.40 14.54 -5.79
CA PHE A 127 8.80 14.91 -5.84
C PHE A 127 9.02 15.78 -7.08
N PRO A 128 9.29 17.09 -6.91
CA PRO A 128 9.54 17.98 -8.04
C PRO A 128 10.84 17.60 -8.76
N ILE A 129 11.02 18.18 -9.96
CA ILE A 129 12.31 18.10 -10.66
C ILE A 129 13.44 18.57 -9.73
N ALA A 130 14.58 17.90 -9.82
CA ALA A 130 15.76 18.07 -8.98
C ALA A 130 15.56 17.73 -7.49
N ALA A 131 14.46 17.09 -7.09
CA ALA A 131 14.34 16.55 -5.73
C ALA A 131 15.49 15.57 -5.46
N ALA A 132 16.33 15.93 -4.51
CA ALA A 132 17.59 15.25 -4.21
C ALA A 132 17.38 13.86 -3.57
N ILE A 133 18.46 13.08 -3.49
CA ILE A 133 18.53 11.91 -2.62
C ILE A 133 18.25 12.35 -1.18
N GLY A 134 17.36 11.64 -0.48
CA GLY A 134 16.91 11.96 0.87
C GLY A 134 15.74 12.94 0.94
N ALA A 135 15.27 13.50 -0.18
CA ALA A 135 14.08 14.35 -0.17
C ALA A 135 12.85 13.54 0.28
N GLN A 136 12.10 14.06 1.24
CA GLN A 136 10.86 13.47 1.75
C GLN A 136 9.65 14.25 1.23
N ALA A 137 8.62 13.56 0.76
CA ALA A 137 7.35 14.19 0.42
C ALA A 137 6.48 14.39 1.67
N THR A 138 5.53 15.32 1.61
CA THR A 138 4.56 15.55 2.69
C THR A 138 3.85 14.25 3.07
N ARG A 139 3.85 13.90 4.36
CA ARG A 139 3.16 12.70 4.86
C ARG A 139 1.67 12.73 4.50
N VAL A 140 1.17 11.60 4.00
CA VAL A 140 -0.28 11.35 3.91
C VAL A 140 -0.73 10.76 5.25
N GLY A 141 -1.81 11.28 5.81
CA GLY A 141 -2.41 10.76 7.04
C GLY A 141 -3.91 10.97 7.02
N VAL A 142 -4.67 9.88 7.06
CA VAL A 142 -6.13 9.90 6.98
C VAL A 142 -6.69 9.06 8.12
N ASN A 143 -7.52 9.69 8.96
CA ASN A 143 -8.37 9.00 9.90
C ASN A 143 -9.72 8.69 9.23
N LEU A 144 -10.25 7.50 9.49
CA LEU A 144 -11.50 7.03 8.93
C LEU A 144 -12.56 7.07 10.03
N ASP A 145 -13.37 8.14 10.03
CA ASP A 145 -14.47 8.31 10.99
C ASP A 145 -15.50 7.17 10.85
N SER A 146 -15.77 6.76 9.61
CA SER A 146 -16.40 5.49 9.30
C SER A 146 -15.32 4.45 9.01
N PRO A 147 -15.10 3.46 9.91
CA PRO A 147 -14.06 2.47 9.69
C PRO A 147 -14.37 1.59 8.48
N LEU A 148 -13.32 1.08 7.84
CA LEU A 148 -13.45 0.08 6.79
C LEU A 148 -13.39 -1.31 7.43
N ALA A 149 -14.43 -2.11 7.24
CA ALA A 149 -14.44 -3.51 7.62
C ALA A 149 -14.03 -4.38 6.43
N VAL A 150 -13.07 -5.26 6.64
CA VAL A 150 -12.62 -6.26 5.64
C VAL A 150 -12.91 -7.64 6.23
N ASN A 151 -13.80 -8.38 5.57
CA ASN A 151 -14.28 -9.64 6.11
C ASN A 151 -13.25 -10.77 5.88
N SER A 152 -13.48 -11.88 6.57
CA SER A 152 -12.72 -13.12 6.45
C SER A 152 -12.50 -13.52 4.99
N GLY A 153 -11.23 -13.67 4.59
CA GLY A 153 -10.82 -14.09 3.25
C GLY A 153 -10.79 -12.98 2.20
N GLU A 154 -11.32 -11.79 2.51
CA GLU A 154 -11.25 -10.61 1.64
C GLU A 154 -9.89 -9.90 1.77
N PHE A 155 -9.61 -9.00 0.82
CA PHE A 155 -8.35 -8.27 0.75
C PHE A 155 -8.51 -6.80 1.18
N LEU A 156 -7.52 -6.33 1.96
CA LEU A 156 -7.21 -4.91 2.11
C LEU A 156 -6.06 -4.55 1.16
N HIS A 157 -6.24 -3.49 0.37
CA HIS A 157 -5.23 -2.97 -0.54
C HIS A 157 -4.75 -1.59 -0.13
N ILE A 158 -3.45 -1.35 -0.27
CA ILE A 158 -2.88 -0.02 -0.40
C ILE A 158 -2.48 0.16 -1.85
N MET A 159 -3.17 1.09 -2.50
CA MET A 159 -3.05 1.35 -3.93
C MET A 159 -2.14 2.54 -4.16
N LEU A 160 -1.28 2.39 -5.15
CA LEU A 160 -0.40 3.45 -5.65
C LEU A 160 -0.66 3.64 -7.14
N ARG A 161 -0.76 4.88 -7.59
CA ARG A 161 -0.68 5.24 -9.00
C ARG A 161 0.42 6.27 -9.19
N MET A 162 1.13 6.19 -10.32
CA MET A 162 2.10 7.20 -10.71
C MET A 162 1.59 7.90 -11.97
N PRO A 163 0.70 8.91 -11.85
CA PRO A 163 0.10 9.56 -13.02
C PRO A 163 1.11 10.40 -13.82
N LEU A 164 2.18 10.86 -13.15
CA LEU A 164 3.26 11.62 -13.75
C LEU A 164 4.61 11.11 -13.24
N GLY A 165 5.52 10.81 -14.16
CA GLY A 165 6.86 10.33 -13.84
C GLY A 165 7.63 9.85 -15.06
N THR A 166 8.96 9.84 -14.96
CA THR A 166 9.86 9.24 -15.95
C THR A 166 10.42 7.94 -15.37
N ALA A 167 10.30 6.84 -16.12
CA ALA A 167 10.87 5.56 -15.71
C ALA A 167 12.39 5.68 -15.53
N THR A 168 12.86 5.52 -14.30
CA THR A 168 14.26 5.74 -13.93
C THR A 168 14.69 4.69 -12.93
N ALA A 169 15.38 3.64 -13.40
CA ALA A 169 15.79 2.51 -12.57
C ALA A 169 16.68 2.90 -11.38
N SER A 170 17.47 3.96 -11.53
CA SER A 170 18.34 4.49 -10.47
C SER A 170 17.61 5.37 -9.46
N GLN A 171 16.40 5.86 -9.77
CA GLN A 171 15.56 6.60 -8.84
C GLN A 171 14.72 5.60 -8.04
N VAL A 172 14.95 5.51 -6.74
CA VAL A 172 14.26 4.57 -5.85
C VAL A 172 13.38 5.37 -4.91
N ILE A 173 12.07 5.10 -4.97
CA ILE A 173 11.11 5.59 -4.00
C ILE A 173 11.03 4.57 -2.87
N ARG A 174 11.29 5.02 -1.65
CA ARG A 174 11.18 4.21 -0.44
C ARG A 174 10.19 4.85 0.53
N GLY A 175 9.52 4.05 1.33
CA GLY A 175 8.57 4.59 2.30
C GLY A 175 8.13 3.61 3.36
N ILE A 176 7.20 4.08 4.19
CA ILE A 176 6.54 3.30 5.22
C ILE A 176 5.05 3.59 5.13
N CYS A 177 4.24 2.54 5.10
CA CYS A 177 2.79 2.61 5.22
C CYS A 177 2.35 2.02 6.56
N GLY A 178 1.68 2.81 7.40
CA GLY A 178 1.11 2.34 8.65
C GLY A 178 -0.40 2.26 8.57
N ILE A 179 -0.96 1.14 9.06
CA ILE A 179 -2.39 0.90 9.13
C ILE A 179 -2.81 0.87 10.60
N ASN A 180 -3.70 1.78 10.99
CA ASN A 180 -4.33 1.76 12.30
C ASN A 180 -5.56 0.83 12.22
N ALA A 181 -5.42 -0.39 12.74
CA ALA A 181 -6.47 -1.39 12.67
C ALA A 181 -6.39 -2.38 13.84
N TYR A 182 -7.45 -3.17 13.98
CA TYR A 182 -7.54 -4.29 14.91
C TYR A 182 -8.38 -5.41 14.28
N PHE A 183 -8.20 -6.63 14.76
CA PHE A 183 -8.98 -7.80 14.33
C PHE A 183 -10.17 -8.02 15.27
N GLU A 184 -11.30 -8.46 14.72
CA GLU A 184 -12.50 -8.94 15.41
C GLU A 184 -12.80 -10.40 15.07
#